data_AF-A0A9E5YAS4-F1
#
_entry.id   AF-A0A9E5YAS4-F1
#
_cell.length_a   1.000
_cell.length_b   1.000
_cell.length_c   1.000
_cell.angle_alpha   90.00
_cell.angle_beta   90.00
_cell.angle_gamma   90.00
#
_symmetry.space_group_name_H-M   'P 1'
#
loop_
_entity.id
_entity.type
_entity.pdbx_description
1 polymer ?
#
loop_
_entity_poly.entity_id
_entity_poly.type
_entity_poly.pdbx_seq_one_letter_code
_entity_poly.pdbx_strand_id
1 'polypeptide(L)'
;MNNLLYLILIPLAAGIITLIIPKKIKFLKEGIALLVTAFAVIVSIRLFMQRPYTYALGKTLLLQMDSLSGFVTLFISVFGFLITFYSLGFMKDRENLNQYYGYLLMTIGGSIGAVLSNDLILFLTFWGFLGLTLYLLINLGGPNAASASKKTLIIVGGTDALMILGVAIIWYLAKTFSITKISLPLNNGLAIAAFITLAIGAFAKAGAIPFHTWIPDSSEVAPIPVVGLLPASLDKLLGIYFLARLSMNIFIVKPNSSMSIFLLSIGAVTVIAAVMMALVQNNMKRLLAYCAISQVGYMVLGIGTGNPIGIAGGIFHMLNHAIYKCCLFLSAGSVEHKKGTTKFDMLGGLS
;
A
#
# COMPACT_ATOMS: atom_id res chain seq x y z
N MET A 1 -22.06 12.60 -12.72
CA MET A 1 -21.16 12.28 -11.58
C MET A 1 -19.77 11.98 -12.13
N ASN A 2 -18.72 12.41 -11.44
CA ASN A 2 -17.35 12.34 -11.94
C ASN A 2 -16.82 10.89 -11.85
N ASN A 3 -16.23 10.38 -12.94
CA ASN A 3 -15.71 9.01 -13.02
C ASN A 3 -14.67 8.68 -11.92
N LEU A 4 -13.96 9.69 -11.40
CA LEU A 4 -13.05 9.52 -10.26
C LEU A 4 -13.76 9.07 -8.98
N LEU A 5 -14.97 9.58 -8.73
CA LEU A 5 -15.76 9.17 -7.57
C LEU A 5 -16.25 7.73 -7.68
N TYR A 6 -16.60 7.29 -8.89
CA TYR A 6 -17.06 5.91 -9.11
C TYR A 6 -15.98 4.88 -8.76
N LEU A 7 -14.72 5.17 -9.08
CA LEU A 7 -13.60 4.30 -8.71
C LEU A 7 -13.42 4.13 -7.19
N ILE A 8 -13.89 5.09 -6.40
CA ILE A 8 -13.75 5.09 -4.94
C ILE A 8 -15.03 4.53 -4.29
N LEU A 9 -16.18 5.11 -4.64
CA LEU A 9 -17.44 4.85 -3.97
C LEU A 9 -18.01 3.47 -4.31
N ILE A 10 -17.83 2.96 -5.54
CA ILE A 10 -18.38 1.65 -5.91
C ILE A 10 -17.69 0.52 -5.12
N PRO A 11 -16.34 0.42 -5.06
CA PRO A 11 -15.69 -0.56 -4.19
C PRO A 11 -16.05 -0.41 -2.71
N LEU A 12 -16.11 0.82 -2.18
CA LEU A 12 -16.50 1.04 -0.78
C LEU A 12 -17.93 0.56 -0.50
N ALA A 13 -18.90 0.97 -1.33
CA ALA A 13 -20.30 0.58 -1.17
C ALA A 13 -20.49 -0.94 -1.35
N ALA A 14 -19.86 -1.53 -2.37
CA ALA A 14 -19.88 -2.97 -2.59
C ALA A 14 -19.24 -3.73 -1.42
N GLY A 15 -18.18 -3.18 -0.82
CA GLY A 15 -17.58 -3.72 0.39
C GLY A 15 -18.57 -3.76 1.56
N ILE A 16 -19.29 -2.65 1.81
CA ILE A 16 -20.33 -2.59 2.86
C ILE A 16 -21.45 -3.60 2.58
N ILE A 17 -21.96 -3.63 1.35
CA ILE A 17 -23.01 -4.57 0.93
C ILE A 17 -22.55 -6.01 1.20
N THR A 18 -21.31 -6.34 0.86
CA THR A 18 -20.75 -7.70 1.02
C THR A 18 -20.71 -8.14 2.48
N LEU A 19 -20.50 -7.23 3.43
CA LEU A 19 -20.54 -7.53 4.86
C LEU A 19 -21.92 -7.97 5.36
N ILE A 20 -22.98 -7.44 4.74
CA ILE A 20 -24.39 -7.68 5.12
C ILE A 20 -24.93 -8.98 4.48
N ILE A 21 -24.36 -9.42 3.35
CA ILE A 21 -24.83 -10.62 2.65
C ILE A 21 -24.72 -11.85 3.57
N PRO A 22 -25.79 -12.67 3.69
CA PRO A 22 -25.80 -13.86 4.53
C PRO A 22 -24.63 -14.80 4.26
N LYS A 23 -24.07 -15.41 5.33
CA LYS A 23 -22.91 -16.31 5.23
C LYS A 23 -23.09 -17.43 4.20
N LYS A 24 -24.32 -17.95 4.05
CA LYS A 24 -24.68 -19.05 3.13
C LYS A 24 -24.55 -18.71 1.64
N ILE A 25 -24.70 -17.44 1.23
CA ILE A 25 -24.74 -17.06 -0.19
C ILE A 25 -23.34 -16.68 -0.69
N LYS A 26 -22.46 -17.68 -0.86
CA LYS A 26 -21.04 -17.46 -1.25
C LYS A 26 -20.90 -16.83 -2.65
N PHE A 27 -21.59 -17.41 -3.64
CA PHE A 27 -21.50 -17.00 -5.05
C PHE A 27 -21.80 -15.51 -5.28
N LEU A 28 -22.76 -14.94 -4.54
CA LEU A 28 -23.12 -13.53 -4.69
C LEU A 28 -21.97 -12.58 -4.27
N LYS A 29 -21.26 -12.91 -3.19
CA LYS A 29 -20.15 -12.10 -2.66
C LYS A 29 -18.96 -12.13 -3.60
N GLU A 30 -18.65 -13.32 -4.10
CA GLU A 30 -17.60 -13.58 -5.08
C GLU A 30 -17.90 -12.86 -6.41
N GLY A 31 -19.13 -12.96 -6.90
CA GLY A 31 -19.59 -12.29 -8.11
C GLY A 31 -19.51 -10.76 -7.99
N ILE A 32 -20.00 -10.19 -6.87
CA ILE A 32 -19.88 -8.75 -6.60
C ILE A 32 -18.42 -8.32 -6.58
N ALA A 33 -17.56 -9.03 -5.86
CA ALA A 33 -16.15 -8.67 -5.76
C ALA A 33 -15.46 -8.70 -7.13
N LEU A 34 -15.71 -9.75 -7.92
CA LEU A 34 -15.11 -9.90 -9.24
C LEU A 34 -15.60 -8.81 -10.22
N LEU A 35 -16.91 -8.54 -10.26
CA LEU A 35 -17.48 -7.51 -11.14
C LEU A 35 -17.00 -6.10 -10.78
N VAL A 36 -16.93 -5.79 -9.48
CA VAL A 36 -16.50 -4.46 -9.00
C VAL A 36 -15.02 -4.24 -9.26
N THR A 37 -14.18 -5.25 -9.07
CA THR A 37 -12.75 -5.13 -9.38
C THR A 37 -12.47 -5.10 -10.88
N ALA A 38 -13.22 -5.86 -11.69
CA ALA A 38 -13.16 -5.76 -13.15
C ALA A 38 -13.60 -4.37 -13.64
N PHE A 39 -14.67 -3.82 -13.08
CA PHE A 39 -15.11 -2.46 -13.34
C PHE A 39 -14.01 -1.44 -13.01
N ALA A 40 -13.36 -1.57 -11.85
CA ALA A 40 -12.26 -0.69 -11.45
C ALA A 40 -11.09 -0.74 -12.44
N VAL A 41 -10.73 -1.91 -12.95
CA VAL A 41 -9.71 -2.07 -14.01
C VAL A 41 -10.13 -1.35 -15.30
N ILE A 42 -11.33 -1.60 -15.80
CA ILE A 42 -11.81 -1.00 -17.05
C ILE A 42 -11.84 0.53 -16.96
N VAL A 43 -12.38 1.06 -15.86
CA VAL A 43 -12.47 2.51 -15.65
C VAL A 43 -11.10 3.12 -15.40
N SER A 44 -10.21 2.47 -14.65
CA SER A 44 -8.85 2.98 -14.44
C SER A 44 -8.05 3.02 -15.74
N ILE A 45 -8.15 2.03 -16.63
CA ILE A 45 -7.55 2.07 -17.98
C ILE A 45 -8.09 3.25 -18.77
N ARG A 46 -9.41 3.42 -18.83
CA ARG A 46 -10.04 4.53 -19.56
C ARG A 46 -9.57 5.89 -19.05
N LEU A 47 -9.59 6.09 -17.73
CA LEU A 47 -9.17 7.35 -17.12
C LEU A 47 -7.66 7.59 -17.24
N PHE A 48 -6.85 6.53 -17.19
CA PHE A 48 -5.43 6.63 -17.46
C PHE A 48 -5.21 7.17 -18.87
N MET A 49 -5.87 6.64 -19.90
CA MET A 49 -5.68 7.08 -21.29
C MET A 49 -6.16 8.52 -21.55
N GLN A 50 -7.12 9.00 -20.77
CA GLN A 50 -7.75 10.31 -20.98
C GLN A 50 -7.29 11.38 -19.95
N ARG A 51 -6.26 11.08 -19.14
CA ARG A 51 -5.71 11.98 -18.10
C ARG A 51 -5.18 13.31 -18.68
N PRO A 52 -5.21 14.43 -17.93
CA PRO A 52 -5.55 14.55 -16.52
C PRO A 52 -7.06 14.66 -16.24
N TYR A 53 -7.49 14.15 -15.09
CA TYR A 53 -8.86 14.31 -14.58
C TYR A 53 -8.87 15.00 -13.22
N THR A 54 -9.88 15.81 -12.98
CA THR A 54 -10.06 16.52 -11.71
C THR A 54 -11.51 16.43 -11.24
N TYR A 55 -11.69 16.45 -9.92
CA TYR A 55 -13.00 16.62 -9.29
C TYR A 55 -12.89 17.67 -8.19
N ALA A 56 -13.65 18.75 -8.34
CA ALA A 56 -13.77 19.81 -7.35
C ALA A 56 -15.16 19.81 -6.73
N LEU A 57 -15.22 20.07 -5.42
CA LEU A 57 -16.46 20.35 -4.71
C LEU A 57 -16.47 21.84 -4.34
N GLY A 58 -17.33 22.61 -5.00
CA GLY A 58 -17.29 24.07 -4.92
C GLY A 58 -15.95 24.61 -5.47
N LYS A 59 -15.22 25.35 -4.64
CA LYS A 59 -13.89 25.92 -4.99
C LYS A 59 -12.71 25.01 -4.63
N THR A 60 -12.96 23.88 -3.96
CA THR A 60 -11.91 22.99 -3.45
C THR A 60 -11.70 21.82 -4.39
N LEU A 61 -10.51 21.73 -4.99
CA LEU A 61 -10.09 20.58 -5.79
C LEU A 61 -9.78 19.39 -4.87
N LEU A 62 -10.70 18.43 -4.79
CA LEU A 62 -10.61 17.29 -3.87
C LEU A 62 -9.85 16.12 -4.47
N LEU A 63 -10.13 15.77 -5.73
CA LEU A 63 -9.49 14.64 -6.40
C LEU A 63 -8.81 15.08 -7.68
N GLN A 64 -7.65 14.47 -7.95
CA GLN A 64 -6.89 14.69 -9.16
C GLN A 64 -6.20 13.40 -9.60
N MET A 65 -6.34 13.07 -10.88
CA MET A 65 -5.57 12.05 -11.56
C MET A 65 -4.60 12.72 -12.53
N ASP A 66 -3.33 12.75 -12.14
CA ASP A 66 -2.19 13.06 -13.00
C ASP A 66 -1.46 11.77 -13.44
N SER A 67 -0.28 11.90 -14.06
CA SER A 67 0.48 10.76 -14.56
C SER A 67 0.88 9.75 -13.46
N LEU A 68 1.31 10.23 -12.29
CA LEU A 68 1.76 9.35 -11.21
C LEU A 68 0.58 8.67 -10.52
N SER A 69 -0.42 9.45 -10.12
CA SER A 69 -1.63 8.91 -9.49
C SER A 69 -2.39 7.98 -10.44
N GLY A 70 -2.52 8.33 -11.73
CA GLY A 70 -3.12 7.45 -12.74
C GLY A 70 -2.37 6.13 -12.89
N PHE A 71 -1.03 6.16 -12.93
CA PHE A 71 -0.19 4.95 -12.96
C PHE A 71 -0.47 4.06 -11.74
N VAL A 72 -0.44 4.63 -10.53
CA VAL A 72 -0.65 3.87 -9.30
C VAL A 72 -2.10 3.35 -9.18
N THR A 73 -3.10 4.15 -9.55
CA THR A 73 -4.53 3.73 -9.57
C THR A 73 -4.76 2.56 -10.52
N LEU A 74 -4.13 2.55 -11.70
CA LEU A 74 -4.20 1.43 -12.63
C LEU A 74 -3.70 0.15 -11.98
N PHE A 75 -2.52 0.18 -11.36
CA PHE A 75 -1.95 -1.01 -10.75
C PHE A 75 -2.69 -1.45 -9.48
N ILE A 76 -3.19 -0.53 -8.65
CA ILE A 76 -4.09 -0.88 -7.55
C ILE A 76 -5.30 -1.67 -8.07
N SER A 77 -5.90 -1.23 -9.17
CA SER A 77 -7.07 -1.89 -9.76
C SER A 77 -6.71 -3.27 -10.33
N VAL A 78 -5.58 -3.39 -11.03
CA VAL A 78 -5.10 -4.66 -11.61
C VAL A 78 -4.77 -5.68 -10.53
N PHE A 79 -3.98 -5.32 -9.51
CA PHE A 79 -3.69 -6.23 -8.39
C PHE A 79 -4.95 -6.57 -7.60
N GLY A 80 -5.86 -5.60 -7.40
CA GLY A 80 -7.16 -5.84 -6.79
C GLY A 80 -7.97 -6.92 -7.51
N PHE A 81 -8.04 -6.85 -8.85
CA PHE A 81 -8.72 -7.85 -9.67
C PHE A 81 -8.02 -9.21 -9.63
N LEU A 82 -6.70 -9.26 -9.85
CA LEU A 82 -5.94 -10.52 -9.89
C LEU A 82 -6.00 -11.26 -8.55
N ILE A 83 -5.87 -10.55 -7.43
CA ILE A 83 -5.98 -11.16 -6.10
C ILE A 83 -7.42 -11.60 -5.82
N THR A 84 -8.42 -10.82 -6.23
CA THR A 84 -9.83 -11.23 -6.11
C THR A 84 -10.06 -12.53 -6.87
N PHE A 85 -9.59 -12.62 -8.11
CA PHE A 85 -9.68 -13.83 -8.93
C PHE A 85 -8.99 -15.04 -8.27
N TYR A 86 -7.75 -14.87 -7.79
CA TYR A 86 -7.04 -15.92 -7.05
C TYR A 86 -7.81 -16.37 -5.79
N SER A 87 -8.41 -15.42 -5.07
CA SER A 87 -9.11 -15.70 -3.82
C SER A 87 -10.38 -16.54 -3.99
N LEU A 88 -11.00 -16.56 -5.19
CA LEU A 88 -12.15 -17.42 -5.50
C LEU A 88 -11.83 -18.91 -5.25
N GLY A 89 -10.64 -19.34 -5.67
CA GLY A 89 -10.16 -20.71 -5.43
C GLY A 89 -9.62 -20.90 -4.02
N PHE A 90 -8.74 -20.00 -3.58
CA PHE A 90 -8.00 -20.17 -2.32
C PHE A 90 -8.88 -20.05 -1.06
N MET A 91 -9.92 -19.21 -1.10
CA MET A 91 -10.76 -18.92 0.07
C MET A 91 -12.07 -19.72 0.10
N LYS A 92 -12.34 -20.58 -0.90
CA LYS A 92 -13.63 -21.27 -1.11
C LYS A 92 -14.21 -21.93 0.16
N ASP A 93 -13.34 -22.54 0.97
CA ASP A 93 -13.74 -23.32 2.15
C ASP A 93 -13.70 -22.53 3.46
N ARG A 94 -13.40 -21.22 3.41
CA ARG A 94 -13.41 -20.35 4.60
C ARG A 94 -14.83 -19.86 4.91
N GLU A 95 -15.13 -19.69 6.19
CA GLU A 95 -16.46 -19.22 6.64
C GLU A 95 -16.64 -17.69 6.60
N ASN A 96 -15.54 -16.93 6.76
CA ASN A 96 -15.56 -15.47 6.91
C ASN A 96 -15.45 -14.71 5.58
N LEU A 97 -16.04 -15.25 4.50
CA LEU A 97 -15.95 -14.68 3.15
C LEU A 97 -16.58 -13.29 3.02
N ASN A 98 -17.63 -13.00 3.79
CA ASN A 98 -18.25 -11.67 3.79
C ASN A 98 -17.27 -10.60 4.32
N GLN A 99 -16.58 -10.90 5.43
CA GLN A 99 -15.56 -10.03 5.99
C GLN A 99 -14.38 -9.89 5.03
N TYR A 100 -13.89 -10.99 4.48
CA TYR A 100 -12.77 -10.98 3.53
C TYR A 100 -13.04 -10.10 2.31
N TYR A 101 -14.10 -10.39 1.52
CA TYR A 101 -14.41 -9.63 0.32
C TYR A 101 -14.87 -8.20 0.63
N GLY A 102 -15.58 -8.01 1.75
CA GLY A 102 -15.99 -6.69 2.22
C GLY A 102 -14.79 -5.78 2.49
N TYR A 103 -13.83 -6.25 3.29
CA TYR A 103 -12.62 -5.50 3.60
C TYR A 103 -11.70 -5.37 2.37
N LEU A 104 -11.60 -6.38 1.52
CA LEU A 104 -10.81 -6.32 0.28
C LEU A 104 -11.30 -5.19 -0.65
N LEU A 105 -12.61 -5.11 -0.90
CA LEU A 105 -13.19 -4.07 -1.76
C LEU A 105 -13.04 -2.68 -1.13
N MET A 106 -13.23 -2.60 0.19
CA MET A 106 -12.97 -1.37 0.94
C MET A 106 -11.51 -0.91 0.83
N THR A 107 -10.55 -1.83 0.95
CA THR A 107 -9.13 -1.54 0.78
C THR A 107 -8.82 -1.03 -0.62
N ILE A 108 -9.40 -1.63 -1.66
CA ILE A 108 -9.19 -1.17 -3.05
C ILE A 108 -9.73 0.26 -3.23
N GLY A 109 -10.98 0.51 -2.82
CA GLY A 109 -11.60 1.84 -2.92
C GLY A 109 -10.85 2.89 -2.10
N GLY A 110 -10.44 2.56 -0.88
CA GLY A 110 -9.65 3.42 -0.01
C GLY A 110 -8.26 3.71 -0.59
N SER A 111 -7.60 2.74 -1.21
CA SER A 111 -6.28 2.90 -1.82
C SER A 111 -6.35 3.85 -3.02
N ILE A 112 -7.36 3.67 -3.87
CA ILE A 112 -7.62 4.59 -4.99
C ILE A 112 -7.98 5.98 -4.45
N GLY A 113 -8.81 6.07 -3.41
CA GLY A 113 -9.18 7.32 -2.76
C GLY A 113 -7.96 8.09 -2.24
N ALA A 114 -7.05 7.41 -1.54
CA ALA A 114 -5.81 8.00 -1.06
C ALA A 114 -4.96 8.52 -2.23
N VAL A 115 -4.73 7.71 -3.26
CA VAL A 115 -3.89 8.10 -4.40
C VAL A 115 -4.46 9.29 -5.17
N LEU A 116 -5.77 9.33 -5.37
CA LEU A 116 -6.44 10.41 -6.11
C LEU A 116 -6.66 11.68 -5.28
N SER A 117 -6.45 11.65 -3.96
CA SER A 117 -6.67 12.81 -3.10
C SER A 117 -5.69 13.93 -3.42
N ASN A 118 -6.21 15.12 -3.73
CA ASN A 118 -5.44 16.37 -3.82
C ASN A 118 -5.52 17.19 -2.52
N ASP A 119 -6.38 16.80 -1.58
CA ASP A 119 -6.47 17.42 -0.26
C ASP A 119 -5.80 16.52 0.80
N LEU A 120 -4.90 17.07 1.61
CA LEU A 120 -4.14 16.31 2.61
C LEU A 120 -5.02 15.72 3.72
N ILE A 121 -6.14 16.35 4.08
CA ILE A 121 -7.07 15.81 5.08
C ILE A 121 -7.85 14.64 4.49
N LEU A 122 -8.29 14.76 3.23
CA LEU A 122 -8.92 13.65 2.52
C LEU A 122 -7.94 12.48 2.34
N PHE A 123 -6.68 12.78 1.98
CA PHE A 123 -5.61 11.79 1.90
C PHE A 123 -5.42 11.05 3.23
N LEU A 124 -5.30 11.77 4.34
CA LEU A 124 -5.17 11.18 5.69
C LEU A 124 -6.38 10.33 6.07
N THR A 125 -7.59 10.74 5.67
CA THR A 125 -8.82 10.01 5.95
C THR A 125 -8.79 8.63 5.30
N PHE A 126 -8.45 8.56 4.00
CA PHE A 126 -8.29 7.28 3.32
C PHE A 126 -7.08 6.50 3.84
N TRP A 127 -5.98 7.16 4.15
CA TRP A 127 -4.76 6.53 4.67
C TRP A 127 -5.00 5.81 6.00
N GLY A 128 -5.64 6.49 6.97
CA GLY A 128 -5.99 5.90 8.26
C GLY A 128 -7.03 4.79 8.13
N PHE A 129 -8.02 4.95 7.23
CA PHE A 129 -8.96 3.89 6.90
C PHE A 129 -8.26 2.62 6.38
N LEU A 130 -7.22 2.77 5.56
CA LEU A 130 -6.42 1.65 5.07
C LEU A 130 -5.68 0.94 6.21
N GLY A 131 -5.18 1.67 7.21
CA GLY A 131 -4.62 1.09 8.43
C GLY A 131 -5.61 0.18 9.16
N LEU A 132 -6.88 0.61 9.26
CA LEU A 132 -7.95 -0.20 9.85
C LEU A 132 -8.26 -1.45 9.03
N THR A 133 -8.43 -1.32 7.71
CA THR A 133 -8.73 -2.50 6.86
C THR A 133 -7.58 -3.51 6.86
N LEU A 134 -6.32 -3.06 6.90
CA LEU A 134 -5.14 -3.93 7.05
C LEU A 134 -5.20 -4.72 8.37
N TYR A 135 -5.48 -4.05 9.48
CA TYR A 135 -5.68 -4.71 10.79
C TYR A 135 -6.76 -5.82 10.71
N LEU A 136 -7.92 -5.48 10.16
CA LEU A 136 -9.05 -6.40 10.04
C LEU A 136 -8.75 -7.60 9.14
N LEU A 137 -8.08 -7.37 8.00
CA LEU A 137 -7.72 -8.42 7.05
C LEU A 137 -6.65 -9.38 7.61
N ILE A 138 -5.64 -8.88 8.32
CA ILE A 138 -4.65 -9.73 9.00
C ILE A 138 -5.35 -10.61 10.05
N ASN A 139 -6.29 -10.03 10.80
CA ASN A 139 -6.99 -10.73 11.87
C ASN A 139 -7.87 -11.91 11.38
N LEU A 140 -8.18 -11.98 10.07
CA LEU A 140 -8.85 -13.14 9.46
C LEU A 140 -7.96 -14.39 9.40
N GLY A 141 -6.67 -14.28 9.70
CA GLY A 141 -5.73 -15.40 9.78
C GLY A 141 -6.02 -16.42 10.89
N GLY A 142 -6.84 -16.05 11.89
CA GLY A 142 -7.25 -16.93 12.99
C GLY A 142 -6.69 -16.48 14.35
N PRO A 143 -6.75 -17.34 15.39
CA PRO A 143 -6.41 -16.96 16.77
C PRO A 143 -4.99 -16.41 16.94
N ASN A 144 -4.03 -16.98 16.22
CA ASN A 144 -2.62 -16.55 16.28
C ASN A 144 -2.35 -15.23 15.53
N ALA A 145 -3.32 -14.72 14.76
CA ALA A 145 -3.15 -13.49 13.99
C ALA A 145 -3.39 -12.20 14.82
N ALA A 146 -4.00 -12.32 16.00
CA ALA A 146 -4.37 -11.17 16.82
C ALA A 146 -3.17 -10.36 17.32
N SER A 147 -2.05 -11.02 17.65
CA SER A 147 -0.82 -10.33 18.08
C SER A 147 -0.17 -9.59 16.90
N ALA A 148 -0.08 -10.23 15.74
CA ALA A 148 0.49 -9.64 14.53
C ALA A 148 -0.36 -8.48 13.99
N SER A 149 -1.69 -8.60 14.01
CA SER A 149 -2.60 -7.52 13.61
C SER A 149 -2.46 -6.32 14.54
N LYS A 150 -2.47 -6.52 15.87
CA LYS A 150 -2.22 -5.45 16.85
C LYS A 150 -0.87 -4.78 16.67
N LYS A 151 0.21 -5.55 16.52
CA LYS A 151 1.55 -5.01 16.25
C LYS A 151 1.56 -4.16 14.97
N THR A 152 0.90 -4.63 13.92
CA THR A 152 0.76 -3.90 12.66
C THR A 152 0.05 -2.57 12.85
N LEU A 153 -1.09 -2.56 13.56
CA LEU A 153 -1.85 -1.35 13.83
C LEU A 153 -1.06 -0.36 14.71
N ILE A 154 -0.33 -0.85 15.71
CA ILE A 154 0.51 -0.01 16.57
C ILE A 154 1.62 0.67 15.75
N ILE A 155 2.30 -0.08 14.88
CA ILE A 155 3.40 0.48 14.08
C ILE A 155 2.85 1.44 13.02
N VAL A 156 1.95 0.97 12.14
CA VAL A 156 1.43 1.78 11.02
C VAL A 156 0.56 2.93 11.55
N GLY A 157 -0.41 2.63 12.41
CA GLY A 157 -1.29 3.65 13.00
C GLY A 157 -0.55 4.62 13.92
N GLY A 158 0.48 4.16 14.64
CA GLY A 158 1.34 5.03 15.44
C GLY A 158 2.10 6.03 14.58
N THR A 159 2.60 5.62 13.41
CA THR A 159 3.24 6.54 12.47
C THR A 159 2.25 7.48 11.78
N ASP A 160 0.99 7.09 11.62
CA ASP A 160 -0.06 7.97 11.07
C ASP A 160 -0.33 9.16 12.01
N ALA A 161 -0.17 8.99 13.33
CA ALA A 161 -0.24 10.11 14.28
C ALA A 161 0.87 11.17 14.03
N LEU A 162 2.07 10.73 13.63
CA LEU A 162 3.15 11.65 13.22
C LEU A 162 2.81 12.33 11.89
N MET A 163 2.17 11.62 10.96
CA MET A 163 1.71 12.25 9.70
C MET A 163 0.71 13.38 9.96
N ILE A 164 -0.20 13.24 10.93
CA ILE A 164 -1.14 14.30 11.31
C ILE A 164 -0.37 15.55 11.76
N LEU A 165 0.68 15.39 12.57
CA LEU A 165 1.55 16.50 12.97
C LEU A 165 2.23 17.14 11.74
N GLY A 166 2.75 16.34 10.81
CA GLY A 166 3.34 16.83 9.56
C GLY A 166 2.36 17.65 8.71
N VAL A 167 1.10 17.20 8.59
CA VAL A 167 0.04 17.94 7.89
C VAL A 167 -0.33 19.24 8.62
N ALA A 168 -0.35 19.24 9.95
CA ALA A 168 -0.58 20.46 10.73
C ALA A 168 0.53 21.51 10.50
N ILE A 169 1.80 21.07 10.44
CA ILE A 169 2.93 21.96 10.12
C ILE A 169 2.83 22.47 8.68
N ILE A 170 2.45 21.62 7.71
CA ILE A 170 2.20 22.07 6.34
C ILE A 170 1.11 23.15 6.30
N TRP A 171 0.00 22.95 7.00
CA TRP A 171 -1.05 23.96 7.06
C TRP A 171 -0.56 25.27 7.66
N TYR A 172 0.25 25.19 8.72
CA TYR A 172 0.84 26.38 9.32
C TYR A 172 1.74 27.15 8.34
N LEU A 173 2.56 26.45 7.54
CA LEU A 173 3.50 27.05 6.59
C LEU A 173 2.86 27.49 5.26
N ALA A 174 2.03 26.64 4.65
CA ALA A 174 1.47 26.83 3.31
C ALA A 174 0.05 27.43 3.30
N LYS A 175 -0.63 27.48 4.46
CA LYS A 175 -2.02 27.96 4.62
C LYS A 175 -3.04 27.26 3.72
N THR A 176 -2.74 26.05 3.27
CA THR A 176 -3.62 25.22 2.44
C THR A 176 -3.35 23.75 2.66
N PHE A 177 -4.37 22.91 2.46
CA PHE A 177 -4.26 21.46 2.43
C PHE A 177 -4.12 20.89 1.01
N SER A 178 -4.19 21.75 -0.01
CA SER A 178 -4.18 21.31 -1.40
C SER A 178 -2.77 20.96 -1.86
N ILE A 179 -2.52 19.67 -2.10
CA ILE A 179 -1.21 19.09 -2.48
C ILE A 179 -0.62 19.82 -3.68
N THR A 180 -1.41 20.09 -4.72
CA THR A 180 -0.94 20.82 -5.92
C THR A 180 -0.56 22.28 -5.69
N LYS A 181 -1.02 22.89 -4.59
CA LYS A 181 -0.68 24.28 -4.24
C LYS A 181 0.44 24.38 -3.22
N ILE A 182 0.90 23.26 -2.67
CA ILE A 182 1.97 23.22 -1.67
C ILE A 182 3.30 23.02 -2.40
N SER A 183 4.25 23.92 -2.14
CA SER A 183 5.64 23.75 -2.53
C SER A 183 6.52 24.40 -1.48
N LEU A 184 7.15 23.59 -0.63
CA LEU A 184 7.92 24.04 0.52
C LEU A 184 9.42 23.76 0.34
N PRO A 185 10.29 24.78 0.45
CA PRO A 185 11.72 24.57 0.50
C PRO A 185 12.13 23.92 1.84
N LEU A 186 13.11 23.02 1.79
CA LEU A 186 13.66 22.35 2.97
C LEU A 186 14.81 23.18 3.58
N ASN A 187 14.54 24.45 3.88
CA ASN A 187 15.54 25.41 4.38
C ASN A 187 15.36 25.80 5.85
N ASN A 188 14.29 25.36 6.50
CA ASN A 188 14.00 25.65 7.90
C ASN A 188 13.60 24.38 8.66
N GLY A 189 13.77 24.41 9.99
CA GLY A 189 13.54 23.25 10.85
C GLY A 189 12.09 22.74 10.83
N LEU A 190 11.09 23.62 10.67
CA LEU A 190 9.69 23.21 10.61
C LEU A 190 9.37 22.45 9.31
N ALA A 191 9.85 22.92 8.17
CA ALA A 191 9.68 22.23 6.89
C ALA A 191 10.39 20.86 6.89
N ILE A 192 11.58 20.78 7.49
CA ILE A 192 12.30 19.51 7.68
C ILE A 192 11.52 18.57 8.60
N ALA A 193 11.00 19.06 9.72
CA ALA A 193 10.18 18.27 10.64
C ALA A 193 8.90 17.75 9.96
N ALA A 194 8.23 18.59 9.16
CA ALA A 194 7.07 18.18 8.37
C ALA A 194 7.42 17.09 7.37
N PHE A 195 8.54 17.24 6.64
CA PHE A 195 9.01 16.23 5.69
C PHE A 195 9.29 14.89 6.39
N ILE A 196 10.06 14.90 7.49
CA ILE A 196 10.43 13.68 8.22
C ILE A 196 9.21 12.97 8.80
N THR A 197 8.30 13.71 9.45
CA THR A 197 7.10 13.12 10.06
C THR A 197 6.15 12.50 9.03
N LEU A 198 6.01 13.11 7.85
CA LEU A 198 5.25 12.52 6.74
C LEU A 198 5.98 11.32 6.11
N ALA A 199 7.30 11.42 5.93
CA ALA A 199 8.12 10.34 5.39
C ALA A 199 8.11 9.10 6.30
N ILE A 200 8.06 9.27 7.62
CA ILE A 200 7.93 8.16 8.58
C ILE A 200 6.67 7.33 8.31
N GLY A 201 5.53 7.97 8.02
CA GLY A 201 4.32 7.25 7.63
C GLY A 201 4.47 6.49 6.31
N ALA A 202 5.10 7.12 5.31
CA ALA A 202 5.43 6.46 4.04
C ALA A 202 6.34 5.24 4.25
N PHE A 203 7.36 5.36 5.10
CA PHE A 203 8.30 4.30 5.44
C PHE A 203 7.62 3.14 6.18
N ALA A 204 6.77 3.42 7.15
CA ALA A 204 6.05 2.38 7.87
C ALA A 204 5.09 1.61 6.96
N LYS A 205 4.37 2.30 6.08
CA LYS A 205 3.46 1.68 5.11
C LYS A 205 4.22 0.85 4.08
N ALA A 206 5.26 1.41 3.46
CA ALA A 206 6.07 0.67 2.49
C ALA A 206 6.82 -0.51 3.12
N GLY A 207 7.31 -0.33 4.35
CA GLY A 207 8.10 -1.31 5.08
C GLY A 207 9.58 -1.02 5.15
N ALA A 208 10.01 0.25 5.17
CA ALA A 208 11.42 0.60 5.35
C ALA A 208 11.86 0.46 6.82
N ILE A 209 13.15 0.24 7.04
CA ILE A 209 13.74 0.18 8.39
C ILE A 209 13.76 1.61 8.97
N PRO A 210 13.35 1.82 10.24
CA PRO A 210 13.14 0.83 11.30
C PRO A 210 11.70 0.27 11.44
N PHE A 211 10.73 0.73 10.66
CA PHE A 211 9.31 0.40 10.85
C PHE A 211 8.85 -0.90 10.16
N HIS A 212 9.76 -1.65 9.56
CA HIS A 212 9.50 -2.86 8.77
C HIS A 212 8.91 -4.08 9.52
N THR A 213 9.06 -4.18 10.84
CA THR A 213 8.90 -5.47 11.57
C THR A 213 7.48 -6.04 11.59
N TRP A 214 6.46 -5.25 11.23
CA TRP A 214 5.10 -5.77 11.10
C TRP A 214 4.91 -6.66 9.88
N ILE A 215 5.72 -6.50 8.83
CA ILE A 215 5.53 -7.22 7.55
C ILE A 215 5.84 -8.72 7.68
N PRO A 216 6.99 -9.15 8.24
CA PRO A 216 7.28 -10.58 8.38
C PRO A 216 6.27 -11.28 9.29
N ASP A 217 5.89 -10.63 10.40
CA ASP A 217 4.97 -11.21 11.37
C ASP A 217 3.53 -11.31 10.83
N SER A 218 3.06 -10.29 10.10
CA SER A 218 1.75 -10.37 9.43
C SER A 218 1.74 -11.37 8.28
N SER A 219 2.81 -11.46 7.49
CA SER A 219 2.92 -12.39 6.35
C SER A 219 2.91 -13.86 6.77
N GLU A 220 3.33 -14.16 7.99
CA GLU A 220 3.33 -15.51 8.54
C GLU A 220 1.91 -16.02 8.84
N VAL A 221 1.03 -15.14 9.31
CA VAL A 221 -0.30 -15.52 9.85
C VAL A 221 -1.48 -15.11 8.98
N ALA A 222 -1.35 -14.06 8.17
CA ALA A 222 -2.44 -13.58 7.34
C ALA A 222 -2.76 -14.58 6.19
N PRO A 223 -4.02 -14.64 5.73
CA PRO A 223 -4.35 -15.41 4.54
C PRO A 223 -3.50 -14.98 3.33
N ILE A 224 -3.05 -15.92 2.52
CA ILE A 224 -2.16 -15.65 1.37
C ILE A 224 -2.67 -14.54 0.44
N PRO A 225 -3.97 -14.50 0.06
CA PRO A 225 -4.49 -13.40 -0.74
C PRO A 225 -4.32 -12.02 -0.08
N VAL A 226 -4.40 -11.94 1.27
CA VAL A 226 -4.17 -10.70 2.03
C VAL A 226 -2.70 -10.27 1.92
N VAL A 227 -1.77 -11.23 2.08
CA VAL A 227 -0.33 -10.95 1.94
C VAL A 227 0.01 -10.47 0.53
N GLY A 228 -0.57 -11.09 -0.49
CA GLY A 228 -0.44 -10.68 -1.89
C GLY A 228 -1.00 -9.27 -2.16
N LEU A 229 -2.19 -8.96 -1.64
CA LEU A 229 -2.83 -7.66 -1.86
C LEU A 229 -2.12 -6.51 -1.15
N LEU A 230 -1.73 -6.70 0.10
CA LEU A 230 -1.32 -5.57 0.96
C LEU A 230 0.20 -5.51 1.09
N PRO A 231 0.87 -6.34 1.91
CA PRO A 231 2.32 -6.31 2.02
C PRO A 231 3.09 -6.56 0.73
N ALA A 232 2.59 -7.31 -0.25
CA ALA A 232 3.35 -7.55 -1.48
C ALA A 232 3.13 -6.47 -2.56
N SER A 233 1.97 -5.80 -2.58
CA SER A 233 1.60 -4.83 -3.62
C SER A 233 1.12 -3.49 -3.06
N LEU A 234 -0.13 -3.38 -2.61
CA LEU A 234 -0.79 -2.07 -2.41
C LEU A 234 -0.08 -1.20 -1.37
N ASP A 235 0.42 -1.77 -0.27
CA ASP A 235 1.12 -0.99 0.76
C ASP A 235 2.44 -0.39 0.22
N LYS A 236 3.10 -1.09 -0.71
CA LYS A 236 4.32 -0.61 -1.38
C LYS A 236 3.96 0.48 -2.39
N LEU A 237 2.92 0.24 -3.18
CA LEU A 237 2.39 1.21 -4.11
C LEU A 237 2.05 2.52 -3.40
N LEU A 238 1.34 2.46 -2.26
CA LEU A 238 0.92 3.62 -1.49
C LEU A 238 2.08 4.33 -0.79
N GLY A 239 2.94 3.59 -0.07
CA GLY A 239 4.05 4.16 0.67
C GLY A 239 5.07 4.85 -0.26
N ILE A 240 5.46 4.19 -1.34
CA ILE A 240 6.42 4.74 -2.30
C ILE A 240 5.79 5.84 -3.15
N TYR A 241 4.52 5.72 -3.53
CA TYR A 241 3.77 6.83 -4.14
C TYR A 241 3.81 8.09 -3.27
N PHE A 242 3.49 7.95 -1.99
CA PHE A 242 3.45 9.09 -1.08
C PHE A 242 4.85 9.69 -0.87
N LEU A 243 5.88 8.86 -0.71
CA LEU A 243 7.26 9.34 -0.62
C LEU A 243 7.67 10.09 -1.89
N ALA A 244 7.32 9.59 -3.07
CA ALA A 244 7.58 10.27 -4.33
C ALA A 244 6.83 11.62 -4.41
N ARG A 245 5.57 11.70 -3.94
CA ARG A 245 4.82 12.97 -3.84
C ARG A 245 5.47 13.97 -2.90
N LEU A 246 5.96 13.51 -1.76
CA LEU A 246 6.69 14.35 -0.82
C LEU A 246 7.93 14.94 -1.47
N SER A 247 8.72 14.11 -2.18
CA SER A 247 9.99 14.52 -2.78
C SER A 247 9.87 15.32 -4.08
N MET A 248 8.78 15.17 -4.84
CA MET A 248 8.60 15.84 -6.13
C MET A 248 7.68 17.05 -6.10
N ASN A 249 6.61 16.99 -5.30
CA ASN A 249 5.53 17.99 -5.35
C ASN A 249 5.52 18.87 -4.11
N ILE A 250 5.44 18.26 -2.93
CA ILE A 250 5.20 18.98 -1.67
C ILE A 250 6.48 19.66 -1.18
N PHE A 251 7.62 18.97 -1.24
CA PHE A 251 8.92 19.48 -0.79
C PHE A 251 9.94 19.47 -1.91
N ILE A 252 10.83 20.46 -1.91
CA ILE A 252 11.90 20.60 -2.90
C ILE A 252 13.13 19.80 -2.44
N VAL A 253 13.15 18.49 -2.72
CA VAL A 253 14.31 17.63 -2.43
C VAL A 253 15.30 17.72 -3.59
N LYS A 254 16.46 18.35 -3.36
CA LYS A 254 17.53 18.46 -4.35
C LYS A 254 18.55 17.32 -4.23
N PRO A 255 19.21 16.90 -5.32
CA PRO A 255 20.34 16.00 -5.24
C PRO A 255 21.40 16.50 -4.26
N ASN A 256 22.00 15.60 -3.49
CA ASN A 256 23.03 15.90 -2.47
C ASN A 256 22.59 16.82 -1.32
N SER A 257 21.31 17.18 -1.22
CA SER A 257 20.78 17.88 -0.04
C SER A 257 20.78 16.96 1.18
N SER A 258 20.73 17.54 2.39
CA SER A 258 20.67 16.76 3.63
C SER A 258 19.49 15.77 3.66
N MET A 259 18.34 16.14 3.10
CA MET A 259 17.18 15.24 3.01
C MET A 259 17.36 14.15 1.94
N SER A 260 18.04 14.44 0.83
CA SER A 260 18.46 13.43 -0.14
C SER A 260 19.40 12.39 0.51
N ILE A 261 20.43 12.85 1.23
CA ILE A 261 21.37 11.97 1.96
C ILE A 261 20.60 11.14 3.00
N PHE A 262 19.68 11.75 3.75
CA PHE A 262 18.84 11.04 4.71
C PHE A 262 18.05 9.89 4.07
N LEU A 263 17.35 10.15 2.96
CA LEU A 263 16.63 9.10 2.22
C LEU A 263 17.58 8.02 1.72
N LEU A 264 18.74 8.40 1.17
CA LEU A 264 19.73 7.45 0.69
C LEU A 264 20.25 6.54 1.81
N SER A 265 20.51 7.09 2.99
CA SER A 265 20.92 6.33 4.17
C SER A 265 19.84 5.34 4.62
N ILE A 266 18.57 5.77 4.71
CA ILE A 266 17.45 4.89 5.06
C ILE A 266 17.31 3.76 4.03
N GLY A 267 17.42 4.09 2.74
CA GLY A 267 17.37 3.11 1.66
C GLY A 267 18.49 2.07 1.76
N ALA A 268 19.73 2.51 1.92
CA ALA A 268 20.90 1.64 2.04
C ALA A 268 20.82 0.71 3.26
N VAL A 269 20.48 1.27 4.43
CA VAL A 269 20.29 0.48 5.66
C VAL A 269 19.17 -0.55 5.48
N THR A 270 18.05 -0.14 4.85
CA THR A 270 16.93 -1.04 4.56
C THR A 270 17.35 -2.20 3.66
N VAL A 271 18.13 -1.97 2.61
CA VAL A 271 18.65 -3.04 1.74
C VAL A 271 19.51 -4.02 2.55
N ILE A 272 20.55 -3.51 3.20
CA ILE A 272 21.58 -4.35 3.83
C ILE A 272 20.98 -5.16 4.98
N ALA A 273 20.33 -4.50 5.93
CA ALA A 273 19.84 -5.18 7.12
C ALA A 273 18.70 -6.16 6.79
N ALA A 274 17.82 -5.85 5.84
CA ALA A 274 16.74 -6.76 5.46
C ALA A 274 17.25 -8.02 4.74
N VAL A 275 18.28 -7.89 3.88
CA VAL A 275 18.91 -9.07 3.26
C VAL A 275 19.58 -9.94 4.32
N MET A 276 20.32 -9.36 5.25
CA MET A 276 20.95 -10.12 6.35
C MET A 276 19.89 -10.86 7.19
N MET A 277 18.77 -10.22 7.50
CA MET A 277 17.65 -10.87 8.19
C MET A 277 16.99 -11.96 7.34
N ALA A 278 16.91 -11.81 6.02
CA ALA A 278 16.34 -12.82 5.11
C ALA A 278 17.16 -14.11 5.07
N LEU A 279 18.50 -13.99 5.04
CA LEU A 279 19.43 -15.13 4.93
C LEU A 279 19.33 -16.11 6.11
N VAL A 280 18.89 -15.63 7.28
CA VAL A 280 18.75 -16.44 8.50
C VAL A 280 17.32 -16.92 8.74
N GLN A 281 16.38 -16.70 7.80
CA GLN A 281 15.00 -17.16 7.97
C GLN A 281 14.82 -18.63 7.57
N ASN A 282 14.24 -19.42 8.47
CA ASN A 282 13.84 -20.81 8.20
C ASN A 282 12.37 -20.94 7.75
N ASN A 283 11.62 -19.85 7.70
CA ASN A 283 10.23 -19.80 7.25
C ASN A 283 10.14 -19.08 5.90
N MET A 284 9.56 -19.76 4.90
CA MET A 284 9.43 -19.28 3.53
C MET A 284 8.70 -17.93 3.43
N LYS A 285 7.59 -17.74 4.15
CA LYS A 285 6.80 -16.49 4.09
C LYS A 285 7.56 -15.33 4.74
N ARG A 286 8.25 -15.59 5.86
CA ARG A 286 9.12 -14.60 6.52
C ARG A 286 10.31 -14.22 5.64
N LEU A 287 10.95 -15.19 4.99
CA LEU A 287 12.03 -14.94 4.04
C LEU A 287 11.55 -14.04 2.90
N LEU A 288 10.42 -14.38 2.27
CA LEU A 288 9.85 -13.57 1.19
C LEU A 288 9.53 -12.14 1.63
N ALA A 289 9.05 -11.97 2.87
CA ALA A 289 8.76 -10.68 3.48
C ALA A 289 10.02 -9.82 3.68
N TYR A 290 11.10 -10.37 4.24
CA TYR A 290 12.37 -9.63 4.35
C TYR A 290 12.97 -9.30 2.99
N CYS A 291 12.89 -10.22 2.03
CA CYS A 291 13.26 -9.94 0.65
C CYS A 291 12.34 -8.93 -0.03
N ALA A 292 11.14 -8.60 0.49
CA ALA A 292 10.31 -7.50 0.00
C ALA A 292 10.71 -6.17 0.65
N ILE A 293 11.04 -6.22 1.95
CA ILE A 293 11.58 -5.07 2.71
C ILE A 293 12.88 -4.55 2.07
N SER A 294 13.81 -5.43 1.67
CA SER A 294 15.05 -4.96 1.03
C SER A 294 14.80 -4.21 -0.27
N GLN A 295 13.73 -4.56 -0.99
CA GLN A 295 13.36 -3.97 -2.27
C GLN A 295 12.77 -2.59 -2.11
N VAL A 296 12.05 -2.35 -1.01
CA VAL A 296 11.65 -1.00 -0.58
C VAL A 296 12.89 -0.11 -0.41
N GLY A 297 13.99 -0.66 0.11
CA GLY A 297 15.26 0.06 0.22
C GLY A 297 15.76 0.60 -1.13
N TYR A 298 15.70 -0.21 -2.20
CA TYR A 298 16.04 0.25 -3.56
C TYR A 298 15.10 1.34 -4.08
N MET A 299 13.80 1.24 -3.80
CA MET A 299 12.82 2.27 -4.18
C MET A 299 13.10 3.59 -3.47
N VAL A 300 13.41 3.53 -2.17
CA VAL A 300 13.79 4.68 -1.36
C VAL A 300 15.12 5.27 -1.82
N LEU A 301 16.12 4.46 -2.20
CA LEU A 301 17.37 4.93 -2.79
C LEU A 301 17.11 5.71 -4.08
N GLY A 302 16.28 5.17 -4.98
CA GLY A 302 15.89 5.83 -6.23
C GLY A 302 15.28 7.21 -5.98
N ILE A 303 14.30 7.29 -5.07
CA ILE A 303 13.70 8.58 -4.68
C ILE A 303 14.71 9.50 -4.00
N GLY A 304 15.55 8.95 -3.13
CA GLY A 304 16.57 9.66 -2.37
C GLY A 304 17.63 10.34 -3.24
N THR A 305 17.83 9.89 -4.48
CA THR A 305 18.72 10.60 -5.43
C THR A 305 18.28 12.05 -5.70
N GLY A 306 17.00 12.38 -5.52
CA GLY A 306 16.45 13.70 -5.79
C GLY A 306 16.50 14.13 -7.26
N ASN A 307 16.84 13.22 -8.18
CA ASN A 307 16.86 13.49 -9.61
C ASN A 307 15.77 12.70 -10.35
N PRO A 308 15.27 13.20 -11.50
CA PRO A 308 14.14 12.58 -12.19
C PRO A 308 14.36 11.12 -12.60
N ILE A 309 15.58 10.76 -13.01
CA ILE A 309 15.92 9.41 -13.50
C ILE A 309 15.88 8.41 -12.34
N GLY A 310 16.50 8.74 -11.22
CA GLY A 310 16.49 7.89 -10.02
C GLY A 310 15.10 7.73 -9.43
N ILE A 311 14.31 8.81 -9.38
CA ILE A 311 12.92 8.76 -8.91
C ILE A 311 12.07 7.86 -9.84
N ALA A 312 12.20 8.03 -11.16
CA ALA A 312 11.52 7.17 -12.13
C ALA A 312 11.94 5.70 -11.98
N GLY A 313 13.23 5.43 -11.77
CA GLY A 313 13.74 4.09 -11.48
C GLY A 313 13.15 3.48 -10.21
N GLY A 314 13.01 4.26 -9.14
CA GLY A 314 12.38 3.83 -7.89
C GLY A 314 10.89 3.49 -8.06
N ILE A 315 10.14 4.31 -8.82
CA ILE A 315 8.73 4.09 -9.14
C ILE A 315 8.54 2.88 -10.07
N PHE A 316 9.43 2.70 -11.05
CA PHE A 316 9.40 1.54 -11.93
C PHE A 316 9.70 0.25 -11.16
N HIS A 317 10.70 0.27 -10.27
CA HIS A 317 11.04 -0.86 -9.42
C HIS A 317 9.92 -1.22 -8.43
N MET A 318 9.19 -0.22 -7.93
CA MET A 318 7.97 -0.42 -7.13
C MET A 318 6.94 -1.29 -7.86
N LEU A 319 6.70 -1.04 -9.15
CA LEU A 319 5.81 -1.89 -9.94
C LEU A 319 6.41 -3.29 -10.16
N ASN A 320 7.66 -3.37 -10.60
CA ASN A 320 8.34 -4.64 -10.84
C ASN A 320 8.26 -5.54 -9.60
N HIS A 321 8.57 -4.98 -8.43
CA HIS A 321 8.40 -5.61 -7.12
C HIS A 321 7.00 -6.14 -6.88
N ALA A 322 5.98 -5.30 -7.05
CA ALA A 322 4.60 -5.73 -6.81
C ALA A 322 4.23 -6.94 -7.68
N ILE A 323 4.67 -6.98 -8.94
CA ILE A 323 4.43 -8.11 -9.85
C ILE A 323 5.11 -9.38 -9.32
N TYR A 324 6.44 -9.40 -9.22
CA TYR A 324 7.15 -10.64 -8.90
C TYR A 324 6.92 -11.09 -7.46
N LYS A 325 6.75 -10.17 -6.49
CA LYS A 325 6.47 -10.56 -5.10
C LYS A 325 5.07 -11.13 -4.93
N CYS A 326 4.06 -10.56 -5.59
CA CYS A 326 2.74 -11.17 -5.58
C CYS A 326 2.82 -12.60 -6.11
N CYS A 327 3.44 -12.82 -7.28
CA CYS A 327 3.63 -14.16 -7.81
C CYS A 327 4.33 -15.11 -6.83
N LEU A 328 5.43 -14.68 -6.21
CA LEU A 328 6.17 -15.50 -5.24
C LEU A 328 5.34 -15.84 -4.01
N PHE A 329 4.59 -14.89 -3.44
CA PHE A 329 3.73 -15.16 -2.28
C PHE A 329 2.54 -16.07 -2.62
N LEU A 330 1.92 -15.90 -3.79
CA LEU A 330 0.83 -16.77 -4.24
C LEU A 330 1.33 -18.20 -4.51
N SER A 331 2.51 -18.35 -5.13
CA SER A 331 3.16 -19.65 -5.33
C SER A 331 3.54 -20.31 -4.00
N ALA A 332 4.13 -19.55 -3.07
CA ALA A 332 4.42 -20.00 -1.72
C ALA A 332 3.16 -20.46 -0.98
N GLY A 333 2.04 -19.76 -1.18
CA GLY A 333 0.74 -20.16 -0.65
C GLY A 333 0.21 -21.47 -1.22
N SER A 334 0.40 -21.71 -2.51
CA SER A 334 0.05 -23.00 -3.14
C SER A 334 0.90 -24.16 -2.58
N VAL A 335 2.19 -23.92 -2.33
CA VAL A 335 3.08 -24.89 -1.68
C VAL A 335 2.63 -25.17 -0.24
N GLU A 336 2.37 -24.11 0.54
CA GLU A 336 1.86 -24.23 1.92
C GLU A 336 0.53 -25.00 1.94
N HIS A 337 -0.40 -24.71 1.03
CA HIS A 337 -1.69 -25.39 0.96
C HIS A 337 -1.54 -26.90 0.70
N LYS A 338 -0.56 -27.30 -0.13
CA LYS A 338 -0.33 -28.72 -0.46
C LYS A 338 0.50 -29.47 0.58
N LYS A 339 1.48 -28.82 1.23
CA LYS A 339 2.41 -29.44 2.18
C LYS A 339 2.03 -29.24 3.65
N GLY A 340 1.12 -28.32 3.95
CA GLY A 340 0.70 -27.98 5.32
C GLY A 340 1.78 -27.27 6.14
N THR A 341 2.86 -26.79 5.52
CA THR A 341 3.97 -26.15 6.22
C THR A 341 4.70 -25.11 5.38
N THR A 342 5.37 -24.19 6.07
CA THR A 342 6.18 -23.11 5.49
C THR A 342 7.66 -23.20 5.88
N LYS A 343 8.06 -24.25 6.64
CA LYS A 343 9.46 -24.43 7.08
C LYS A 343 10.29 -25.10 6.00
N PHE A 344 11.44 -24.51 5.66
CA PHE A 344 12.29 -25.02 4.57
C PHE A 344 12.76 -26.47 4.78
N ASP A 345 13.09 -26.84 6.03
CA ASP A 345 13.55 -28.20 6.37
C ASP A 345 12.53 -29.30 6.03
N MET A 346 11.27 -28.93 5.82
CA MET A 346 10.18 -29.85 5.48
C MET A 346 9.68 -29.71 4.03
N LEU A 347 10.32 -28.85 3.21
CA LEU A 347 9.89 -28.53 1.84
C LEU A 347 10.82 -29.13 0.76
N GLY A 348 11.56 -30.19 1.07
CA GLY A 348 12.42 -30.89 0.09
C GLY A 348 11.65 -31.58 -1.04
N GLY A 349 12.32 -31.77 -2.19
CA GLY A 349 11.82 -32.57 -3.33
C GLY A 349 10.70 -31.91 -4.13
N LEU A 350 10.77 -30.59 -4.36
CA LEU A 350 9.76 -29.82 -5.09
C LEU A 350 10.16 -29.42 -6.52
N SER A 351 11.36 -29.79 -6.96
CA SER A 351 11.92 -29.51 -8.30
C SER A 351 11.44 -30.49 -9.35
#